data_AF-A0A961X1V4-F1
#
_entry.id   AF-A0A961X1V4-F1
#
_cell.length_a   1.000
_cell.length_b   1.000
_cell.length_c   1.000
_cell.angle_alpha   90.00
_cell.angle_beta   90.00
_cell.angle_gamma   90.00
#
_symmetry.space_group_name_H-M   'P 1'
#
loop_
_entity.id
_entity.type
_entity.pdbx_description
1 polymer ?
#
loop_
_entity_poly.entity_id
_entity_poly.type
_entity_poly.pdbx_seq_one_letter_code
_entity_poly.pdbx_strand_id
1 'polypeptide(L)'
;EAMTLSYASSSLISVMDSFWSDLGGAHGNGGTLNTNIDMKAGKILEIGDLFPEAAVIQLTGDCKDQLIAEKRSRLSGENYNPAEDSFLRDDVIGEHVATLARWQITEGEASVSFDAYAIGSYAEGEYDCTYPMTKLKTMAHPGAPLP
;
A
#
# COMPACT_ATOMS: atom_id res chain seq x y z
N GLU A 1 14.52 -10.03 8.87
CA GLU A 1 13.07 -9.90 9.09
C GLU A 1 12.83 -9.06 10.33
N ALA A 2 11.85 -8.16 10.29
CA ALA A 2 11.44 -7.37 11.44
C ALA A 2 9.93 -7.13 11.40
N MET A 3 9.27 -7.37 12.55
CA MET A 3 7.86 -7.11 12.76
C MET A 3 7.67 -5.85 13.60
N THR A 4 6.72 -5.01 13.20
CA THR A 4 6.36 -3.76 13.87
C THR A 4 4.86 -3.71 14.09
N LEU A 5 4.45 -3.43 15.33
CA LEU A 5 3.06 -3.11 15.64
C LEU A 5 2.75 -1.68 15.18
N SER A 6 2.21 -1.54 13.98
CA SER A 6 1.88 -0.24 13.37
C SER A 6 0.68 0.43 14.03
N TYR A 7 -0.29 -0.37 14.51
CA TYR A 7 -1.42 0.14 15.27
C TYR A 7 -2.02 -0.94 16.20
N ALA A 8 -2.55 -0.51 17.34
CA ALA A 8 -3.35 -1.36 18.21
C ALA A 8 -4.42 -0.56 18.96
N SER A 9 -5.66 -1.02 18.88
CA SER A 9 -6.78 -0.57 19.69
C SER A 9 -7.68 -1.75 20.07
N SER A 10 -8.80 -1.46 20.75
CA SER A 10 -9.82 -2.48 21.01
C SER A 10 -10.57 -2.94 19.76
N SER A 11 -10.39 -2.27 18.62
CA SER A 11 -11.09 -2.56 17.35
C SER A 11 -10.18 -3.10 16.25
N LEU A 12 -8.91 -2.68 16.20
CA LEU A 12 -7.96 -3.05 15.16
C LEU A 12 -6.59 -3.38 15.75
N ILE A 13 -5.98 -4.44 15.25
CA ILE A 13 -4.52 -4.64 15.31
C ILE A 13 -3.97 -4.56 13.89
N SER A 14 -2.91 -3.78 13.68
CA SER A 14 -2.16 -3.66 12.42
C SER A 14 -0.70 -3.97 12.70
N VAL A 15 -0.17 -4.97 12.01
CA VAL A 15 1.22 -5.40 12.12
C VAL A 15 1.85 -5.35 10.73
N MET A 16 2.99 -4.67 10.61
CA MET A 16 3.85 -4.73 9.43
C MET A 16 4.96 -5.75 9.67
N ASP A 17 5.19 -6.60 8.69
CA ASP A 17 6.33 -7.50 8.60
C ASP A 17 7.20 -7.11 7.41
N SER A 18 8.50 -7.00 7.64
CA SER A 18 9.50 -6.71 6.62
C SER A 18 10.41 -7.91 6.45
N PHE A 19 10.62 -8.32 5.21
CA PHE A 19 11.49 -9.44 4.88
C PHE A 19 12.59 -9.03 3.92
N TRP A 20 13.72 -9.73 4.01
CA TRP A 20 14.87 -9.52 3.15
C TRP A 20 15.60 -10.85 2.98
N SER A 21 15.99 -11.17 1.75
CA SER A 21 16.76 -12.37 1.44
C SER A 21 17.87 -12.05 0.44
N ASP A 22 19.07 -12.54 0.74
CA ASP A 22 20.21 -12.58 -0.18
C ASP A 22 20.73 -14.03 -0.24
N LEU A 23 20.42 -14.71 -1.35
CA LEU A 23 20.81 -16.11 -1.59
C LEU A 23 22.02 -16.22 -2.52
N GLY A 24 22.77 -15.12 -2.69
CA GLY A 24 23.80 -14.97 -3.71
C GLY A 24 23.22 -14.52 -5.06
N GLY A 25 23.99 -13.75 -5.82
CA GLY A 25 23.55 -13.13 -7.08
C GLY A 25 24.05 -11.69 -7.20
N ALA A 26 23.33 -10.87 -7.98
CA ALA A 26 23.67 -9.46 -8.17
C ALA A 26 23.28 -8.58 -6.97
N HIS A 27 22.14 -8.87 -6.34
CA HIS A 27 21.63 -8.18 -5.14
C HIS A 27 20.59 -9.06 -4.42
N GLY A 28 20.30 -8.77 -3.15
CA GLY A 28 19.17 -9.35 -2.42
C GLY A 28 17.83 -8.75 -2.85
N ASN A 29 16.73 -9.27 -2.31
CA ASN A 29 15.40 -8.69 -2.51
C ASN A 29 14.57 -8.82 -1.23
N GLY A 30 13.63 -7.90 -1.05
CA GLY A 30 12.79 -7.83 0.12
C GLY A 30 11.49 -7.10 -0.17
N GLY A 31 10.72 -6.89 0.89
CA GLY A 31 9.45 -6.18 0.80
C GLY A 31 8.74 -6.12 2.14
N THR A 32 7.53 -5.60 2.10
CA THR A 32 6.65 -5.53 3.27
C THR A 32 5.33 -6.25 3.03
N LEU A 33 4.85 -6.91 4.09
CA LEU A 33 3.51 -7.49 4.18
C LEU A 33 2.88 -7.06 5.49
N ASN A 34 1.58 -6.85 5.49
CA ASN A 34 0.84 -6.36 6.63
C ASN A 34 -0.25 -7.36 7.02
N THR A 35 -0.53 -7.42 8.32
CA THR A 35 -1.65 -8.17 8.88
C THR A 35 -2.54 -7.21 9.65
N ASN A 36 -3.76 -7.00 9.15
CA ASN A 36 -4.77 -6.13 9.73
C ASN A 36 -5.90 -7.00 10.30
N ILE A 37 -6.18 -6.92 11.59
CA ILE A 37 -7.08 -7.81 12.32
C ILE A 37 -8.22 -7.02 12.94
N ASP A 38 -9.45 -7.37 12.58
CA ASP A 38 -10.65 -6.92 13.29
C ASP A 38 -10.73 -7.63 14.64
N MET A 39 -10.54 -6.87 15.72
CA MET A 39 -10.54 -7.39 17.08
C MET A 39 -11.93 -7.80 17.58
N LYS A 40 -12.99 -7.29 16.96
CA LYS A 40 -14.37 -7.64 17.30
C LYS A 40 -14.80 -8.92 16.60
N ALA A 41 -14.48 -9.06 15.31
CA ALA A 41 -14.82 -10.25 14.53
C ALA A 41 -13.80 -11.39 14.72
N GLY A 42 -12.59 -11.10 15.21
CA GLY A 42 -11.53 -12.07 15.40
C GLY A 42 -10.98 -12.61 14.07
N LYS A 43 -10.91 -11.76 13.03
CA LYS A 43 -10.50 -12.15 11.68
C LYS A 43 -9.46 -11.21 11.09
N ILE A 44 -8.64 -11.74 10.18
CA ILE A 44 -7.85 -10.91 9.28
C ILE A 44 -8.82 -10.23 8.31
N LEU A 45 -8.67 -8.91 8.18
CA LEU A 45 -9.49 -8.08 7.31
C LEU A 45 -9.10 -8.27 5.84
N GLU A 46 -10.09 -8.18 4.96
CA GLU A 46 -9.91 -8.01 3.52
C GLU A 46 -10.31 -6.59 3.13
N ILE A 47 -9.92 -6.12 1.94
CA ILE A 47 -10.22 -4.74 1.52
C ILE A 47 -11.73 -4.44 1.52
N GLY A 48 -12.54 -5.44 1.15
CA GLY A 48 -14.00 -5.35 1.10
C GLY A 48 -14.67 -5.27 2.47
N ASP A 49 -13.95 -5.58 3.55
CA ASP A 49 -14.45 -5.34 4.91
C ASP A 49 -14.38 -3.86 5.29
N LEU A 50 -13.45 -3.12 4.69
CA LEU A 50 -13.23 -1.70 4.98
C LEU A 50 -13.98 -0.81 4.01
N PHE A 51 -13.95 -1.13 2.71
CA PHE A 51 -14.38 -0.22 1.66
C PHE A 51 -15.35 -0.87 0.66
N PRO A 52 -16.40 -0.16 0.23
CA PRO A 52 -17.18 -0.57 -0.93
C PRO A 52 -16.33 -0.52 -2.21
N GLU A 53 -16.70 -1.32 -3.21
CA GLU A 53 -15.98 -1.40 -4.49
C GLU A 53 -15.74 -0.03 -5.15
N ALA A 54 -16.74 0.86 -5.12
CA ALA A 54 -16.61 2.21 -5.66
C ALA A 54 -15.51 3.04 -4.97
N ALA A 55 -15.31 2.85 -3.66
CA ALA A 55 -14.24 3.49 -2.92
C ALA A 55 -12.87 2.91 -3.31
N VAL A 56 -12.78 1.59 -3.50
CA VAL A 56 -11.54 0.93 -3.97
C VAL A 56 -11.13 1.44 -5.35
N ILE A 57 -12.09 1.62 -6.28
CA ILE A 57 -11.85 2.22 -7.60
C ILE A 57 -11.30 3.66 -7.46
N GLN A 58 -11.92 4.47 -6.59
CA GLN A 58 -11.45 5.84 -6.36
C GLN A 58 -10.05 5.88 -5.74
N LEU A 59 -9.78 5.05 -4.72
CA LEU A 59 -8.46 4.92 -4.11
C LEU A 59 -7.41 4.47 -5.14
N THR A 60 -7.76 3.57 -6.05
CA THR A 60 -6.87 3.13 -7.14
C THR A 60 -6.48 4.31 -8.05
N GLY A 61 -7.44 5.15 -8.41
CA GLY A 61 -7.18 6.37 -9.19
C GLY A 61 -6.28 7.36 -8.43
N ASP A 62 -6.58 7.60 -7.16
CA ASP A 62 -5.77 8.47 -6.29
C ASP A 62 -4.35 7.94 -6.12
N CYS A 63 -4.17 6.61 -6.03
CA CYS A 63 -2.86 5.97 -5.93
C CYS A 63 -2.03 6.21 -7.19
N LYS A 64 -2.64 6.01 -8.37
CA LYS A 64 -1.97 6.24 -9.65
C LYS A 64 -1.47 7.68 -9.77
N ASP A 65 -2.28 8.65 -9.36
CA ASP A 65 -1.89 10.06 -9.37
C ASP A 65 -0.71 10.35 -8.43
N GLN A 66 -0.69 9.73 -7.24
CA GLN A 66 0.44 9.82 -6.30
C GLN A 66 1.72 9.22 -6.89
N LEU A 67 1.64 8.02 -7.48
CA LEU A 67 2.79 7.34 -8.10
C LEU A 67 3.37 8.15 -9.25
N ILE A 68 2.52 8.74 -10.10
CA ILE A 68 2.96 9.63 -11.18
C ILE A 68 3.67 10.87 -10.62
N ALA A 69 3.10 11.50 -9.59
CA ALA A 69 3.69 12.68 -8.97
C ALA A 69 5.06 12.37 -8.35
N GLU A 70 5.17 11.24 -7.65
CA GLU A 70 6.40 10.80 -7.04
C GLU A 70 7.47 10.44 -8.08
N LYS A 71 7.12 9.67 -9.11
CA LYS A 71 8.04 9.35 -10.22
C LYS A 71 8.55 10.60 -10.92
N ARG A 72 7.70 11.58 -11.20
CA ARG A 72 8.13 12.88 -11.76
C ARG A 72 9.13 13.60 -10.85
N SER A 73 8.93 13.52 -9.54
CA SER A 73 9.85 14.13 -8.56
C SER A 73 11.20 13.43 -8.54
N ARG A 74 11.19 12.09 -8.41
CA ARG A 74 12.39 11.25 -8.31
C ARG A 74 13.20 11.23 -9.62
N LEU A 75 12.51 11.25 -10.77
CA LEU A 75 13.10 11.12 -12.11
C LEU A 75 13.25 12.47 -12.82
N SER A 76 13.18 13.60 -12.11
CA SER A 76 13.08 14.98 -12.65
C SER A 76 14.18 15.43 -13.64
N GLY A 77 15.20 14.63 -13.92
CA GLY A 77 16.17 14.81 -15.00
C GLY A 77 15.84 14.11 -16.32
N GLU A 78 14.90 13.16 -16.30
CA GLU A 78 14.35 12.44 -17.44
C GLU A 78 12.97 13.06 -17.71
N ASN A 79 12.62 13.35 -18.96
CA ASN A 79 11.28 13.84 -19.31
C ASN A 79 10.25 12.73 -19.04
N TYR A 80 9.93 12.46 -17.78
CA TYR A 80 9.12 11.32 -17.38
C TYR A 80 7.73 11.44 -18.00
N ASN A 81 7.45 10.53 -18.92
CA ASN A 81 6.17 10.38 -19.56
C ASN A 81 5.46 9.14 -18.99
N PRO A 82 4.42 9.31 -18.16
CA PRO A 82 3.66 8.18 -17.61
C PRO A 82 3.11 7.24 -18.69
N ALA A 83 2.86 7.74 -19.91
CA ALA A 83 2.36 6.92 -21.01
C ALA A 83 3.43 5.98 -21.61
N GLU A 84 4.72 6.22 -21.32
CA GLU A 84 5.84 5.39 -21.77
C GLU A 84 6.42 4.51 -20.64
N ASP A 85 5.92 4.67 -19.41
CA ASP A 85 6.37 3.88 -18.26
C ASP A 85 5.72 2.50 -18.25
N SER A 86 6.46 1.49 -18.71
CA SER A 86 6.00 0.10 -18.72
C SER A 86 5.73 -0.51 -17.34
N PHE A 87 6.26 0.09 -16.27
CA PHE A 87 5.98 -0.35 -14.90
C PHE A 87 4.69 0.25 -14.33
N LEU A 88 4.24 1.40 -14.83
CA LEU A 88 3.03 2.08 -14.35
C LEU A 88 1.76 1.41 -14.90
N ARG A 89 1.47 0.22 -14.40
CA ARG A 89 0.38 -0.64 -14.86
C ARG A 89 -0.86 -0.56 -13.98
N ASP A 90 -2.01 -0.30 -14.58
CA ASP A 90 -3.28 -0.15 -13.88
C ASP A 90 -3.73 -1.41 -13.14
N ASP A 91 -3.46 -2.59 -13.70
CA ASP A 91 -3.80 -3.86 -13.07
C ASP A 91 -2.96 -4.14 -11.81
N VAL A 92 -1.68 -3.79 -11.82
CA VAL A 92 -0.79 -3.92 -10.65
C VAL A 92 -1.19 -2.95 -9.53
N ILE A 93 -1.49 -1.68 -9.89
CA ILE A 93 -1.95 -0.67 -8.92
C ILE A 93 -3.27 -1.13 -8.28
N GLY A 94 -4.23 -1.57 -9.11
CA GLY A 94 -5.51 -2.09 -8.65
C GLY A 94 -5.37 -3.31 -7.75
N GLU A 95 -4.50 -4.25 -8.09
CA GLU A 95 -4.22 -5.45 -7.27
C GLU A 95 -3.67 -5.07 -5.88
N HIS A 96 -2.67 -4.18 -5.82
CA HIS A 96 -2.09 -3.75 -4.55
C HIS A 96 -3.10 -2.99 -3.68
N VAL A 97 -3.88 -2.08 -4.27
CA VAL A 97 -4.93 -1.35 -3.57
C VAL A 97 -6.03 -2.30 -3.08
N ALA A 98 -6.38 -3.34 -3.84
CA ALA A 98 -7.37 -4.34 -3.45
C ALA A 98 -6.84 -5.41 -2.46
N THR A 99 -5.53 -5.45 -2.19
CA THR A 99 -4.92 -6.45 -1.31
C THR A 99 -4.57 -5.83 0.03
N LEU A 100 -5.38 -6.06 1.07
CA LEU A 100 -5.17 -5.41 2.38
C LEU A 100 -3.84 -5.79 3.05
N ALA A 101 -3.21 -6.91 2.66
CA ALA A 101 -1.85 -7.23 3.10
C ALA A 101 -0.78 -6.24 2.60
N ARG A 102 -1.08 -5.43 1.58
CA ARG A 102 -0.22 -4.32 1.14
C ARG A 102 -0.43 -3.03 1.93
N TRP A 103 -1.44 -2.99 2.81
CA TRP A 103 -1.81 -1.80 3.55
C TRP A 103 -1.21 -1.80 4.95
N GLN A 104 -0.34 -0.85 5.22
CA GLN A 104 0.06 -0.51 6.58
C GLN A 104 -0.95 0.49 7.15
N ILE A 105 -1.63 0.15 8.25
CA ILE A 105 -2.55 1.05 8.94
C ILE A 105 -1.89 1.60 10.21
N THR A 106 -1.90 2.91 10.36
CA THR A 106 -1.45 3.66 11.56
C THR A 106 -2.59 4.56 12.07
N GLU A 107 -2.41 5.24 13.20
CA GLU A 107 -3.44 6.14 13.77
C GLU A 107 -3.83 7.29 12.81
N GLY A 108 -2.87 7.86 12.08
CA GLY A 108 -3.11 9.07 11.27
C GLY A 108 -3.37 8.82 9.79
N GLU A 109 -2.88 7.69 9.28
CA GLU A 109 -2.87 7.38 7.85
C GLU A 109 -2.76 5.88 7.59
N ALA A 110 -3.04 5.48 6.36
CA ALA A 110 -2.66 4.18 5.86
C ALA A 110 -1.95 4.29 4.52
N SER A 111 -0.99 3.41 4.29
CA SER A 111 -0.10 3.39 3.13
C SER A 111 -0.19 2.05 2.41
N VAL A 112 -0.23 2.09 1.08
CA VAL A 112 -0.15 0.91 0.21
C VAL A 112 1.25 0.83 -0.37
N SER A 113 1.97 -0.24 -0.05
CA SER A 113 3.35 -0.40 -0.47
C SER A 113 3.50 -1.17 -1.78
N PHE A 114 4.46 -0.71 -2.58
CA PHE A 114 4.91 -1.31 -3.82
C PHE A 114 6.40 -1.61 -3.70
N ASP A 115 6.73 -2.88 -3.43
CA ASP A 115 8.11 -3.33 -3.34
C ASP A 115 8.87 -3.04 -4.66
N ALA A 116 10.19 -3.06 -4.60
CA ALA A 116 11.03 -2.95 -5.80
C ALA A 116 10.57 -3.94 -6.90
N TYR A 117 10.60 -3.50 -8.16
CA TYR A 117 10.03 -4.17 -9.34
C TYR A 117 8.50 -4.11 -9.52
N ALA A 118 7.71 -3.67 -8.53
CA ALA A 118 6.26 -3.61 -8.68
C ALA A 118 5.82 -2.49 -9.63
N ILE A 119 6.25 -1.25 -9.35
CA ILE A 119 5.91 -0.06 -10.15
C ILE A 119 7.17 0.67 -10.65
N GLY A 120 8.36 0.10 -10.50
CA GLY A 120 9.60 0.67 -11.05
C GLY A 120 10.72 -0.34 -11.07
N SER A 121 11.85 0.01 -11.68
CA SER A 121 13.07 -0.80 -11.62
C SER A 121 13.58 -0.95 -10.18
N TYR A 122 14.43 -1.94 -9.94
CA TYR A 122 15.04 -2.12 -8.61
C TYR A 122 15.80 -0.90 -8.10
N ALA A 123 16.47 -0.17 -9.01
CA ALA A 123 17.24 1.02 -8.66
C ALA A 123 16.36 2.18 -8.20
N GLU A 124 15.09 2.21 -8.57
CA GLU A 124 14.12 3.19 -8.08
C GLU A 124 13.66 2.90 -6.65
N GLY A 125 13.85 1.66 -6.17
CA GLY A 125 13.38 1.20 -4.87
C GLY A 125 11.87 1.03 -4.81
N GLU A 126 11.33 1.16 -3.61
CA GLU A 126 9.91 1.05 -3.31
C GLU A 126 9.17 2.37 -3.54
N TYR A 127 7.86 2.25 -3.73
CA TYR A 127 6.90 3.35 -3.83
C TYR A 127 5.74 3.10 -2.86
N ASP A 128 5.09 4.16 -2.41
CA ASP A 128 3.93 4.08 -1.53
C ASP A 128 2.81 5.03 -1.98
N CYS A 129 1.57 4.61 -1.79
CA CYS A 129 0.40 5.51 -1.83
C CYS A 129 -0.13 5.72 -0.42
N THR A 130 -0.14 6.97 0.06
CA THR A 130 -0.53 7.30 1.43
C THR A 130 -1.87 8.04 1.47
N TYR A 131 -2.73 7.63 2.38
CA TYR A 131 -4.05 8.22 2.56
C TYR A 131 -4.25 8.69 3.99
N PRO A 132 -4.65 9.95 4.21
CA PRO A 132 -5.06 10.41 5.53
C PRO A 132 -6.23 9.57 6.05
N MET A 133 -6.18 9.18 7.32
CA MET A 133 -7.23 8.36 7.93
C MET A 133 -8.60 9.04 7.90
N THR A 134 -8.61 10.38 7.97
CA THR A 134 -9.82 11.19 7.81
C THR A 134 -10.50 10.98 6.45
N LYS A 135 -9.74 10.85 5.35
CA LYS A 135 -10.27 10.55 4.03
C LYS A 135 -10.80 9.12 3.99
N LEU A 136 -10.01 8.15 4.45
CA LEU A 136 -10.40 6.73 4.45
C LEU A 136 -11.72 6.51 5.19
N LYS A 137 -11.88 7.10 6.38
CA LYS A 137 -13.13 7.04 7.15
C LYS A 137 -14.36 7.55 6.41
N THR A 138 -14.22 8.55 5.52
CA THR A 138 -15.36 9.06 4.72
C THR A 138 -15.79 8.11 3.60
N MET A 139 -14.89 7.21 3.19
CA MET A 139 -15.10 6.27 2.09
C MET A 139 -15.43 4.85 2.59
N ALA A 140 -15.16 4.57 3.87
CA ALA A 140 -15.32 3.26 4.48
C ALA A 140 -16.78 2.88 4.74
N HIS A 141 -17.02 1.58 4.92
CA HIS A 141 -18.29 1.08 5.44
C HIS A 141 -18.56 1.65 6.85
N PRO A 142 -19.84 1.91 7.21
CA PRO A 142 -20.19 2.32 8.56
C PRO A 142 -19.70 1.30 9.59
N GLY A 143 -18.87 1.77 10.53
CA GLY A 143 -18.31 0.92 11.59
C GLY A 143 -17.12 0.07 11.18
N ALA A 144 -16.52 0.30 10.01
CA ALA A 144 -15.23 -0.29 9.65
C ALA A 144 -14.19 -0.01 10.76
N PRO A 145 -13.36 -1.00 11.14
CA PRO A 145 -12.40 -0.86 12.23
C PRO A 145 -11.17 -0.05 11.81
N LEU A 146 -11.37 1.21 11.41
CA LEU A 146 -10.33 2.16 11.09
C LEU A 146 -10.06 3.09 12.29
N PRO A 147 -8.78 3.38 12.59
CA PRO A 147 -8.36 4.32 13.64
C PRO A 147 -9.08 5.66 13.54
#